data_AF-A0ABC8RK32-F1
#
_entry.id   AF-A0ABC8RK32-F1
#
_cell.length_a   1.000
_cell.length_b   1.000
_cell.length_c   1.000
_cell.angle_alpha   90.00
_cell.angle_beta   90.00
_cell.angle_gamma   90.00
#
_symmetry.space_group_name_H-M   'P 1'
#
loop_
_entity.id
_entity.type
_entity.pdbx_description
1 polymer ?
#
loop_
_entity_poly.entity_id
_entity_poly.type
_entity_poly.pdbx_seq_one_letter_code
_entity_poly.pdbx_strand_id
1 'polypeptide(L)'
;SQMEHPEDDCRVGGENHDKQNDEGTVARLEEFKKSVEAKMDLRLSNLNPERPDSGFLRTLDSSIKRNTAVIKKLKQISEEQREGLMDELRIVNLSKFVSEAVTAICDARLRTSDIQAAVQ
;
A
#
# COMPACT_ATOMS: atom_id res chain seq x y z
N SER A 1 71.20 26.00 -13.52
CA SER A 1 70.38 25.33 -14.55
C SER A 1 69.33 24.51 -13.82
N GLN A 2 68.05 24.94 -13.78
CA GLN A 2 66.99 24.57 -14.75
C GLN A 2 66.85 23.03 -14.85
N MET A 3 65.70 22.38 -14.65
CA MET A 3 64.30 22.67 -15.06
C MET A 3 63.38 21.73 -14.22
N GLU A 4 62.38 22.22 -13.49
CA GLU A 4 60.92 22.12 -13.75
C GLU A 4 60.20 20.78 -13.40
N HIS A 5 59.12 20.95 -12.63
CA HIS A 5 58.01 20.09 -12.14
C HIS A 5 57.22 19.37 -13.27
N PRO A 6 56.16 18.52 -13.04
CA PRO A 6 55.59 18.01 -11.78
C PRO A 6 54.92 16.57 -11.80
N GLU A 7 54.38 16.17 -10.63
CA GLU A 7 53.12 15.43 -10.35
C GLU A 7 52.65 14.20 -11.17
N ASP A 8 52.52 13.05 -10.48
CA ASP A 8 51.44 12.09 -10.75
C ASP A 8 51.08 11.29 -9.47
N ASP A 9 50.39 11.96 -8.54
CA ASP A 9 49.63 11.29 -7.47
C ASP A 9 48.18 11.16 -7.97
N CYS A 10 47.95 10.17 -8.83
CA CYS A 10 46.61 9.79 -9.25
C CYS A 10 45.84 9.22 -8.05
N ARG A 11 45.21 10.10 -7.27
CA ARG A 11 44.08 9.80 -6.39
C ARG A 11 42.91 9.23 -7.21
N VAL A 12 42.93 7.94 -7.52
CA VAL A 12 41.75 7.22 -8.02
C VAL A 12 41.00 6.64 -6.82
N GLY A 13 40.27 7.52 -6.13
CA GLY A 13 39.48 7.15 -4.94
C GLY A 13 38.14 7.88 -4.82
N GLY A 14 37.68 8.56 -5.88
CA GLY A 14 36.46 9.38 -5.85
C GLY A 14 35.23 8.79 -6.57
N GLU A 15 35.42 7.89 -7.54
CA GLU A 15 34.35 7.60 -8.52
C GLU A 15 33.34 6.53 -8.11
N ASN A 16 33.59 5.82 -7.00
CA ASN A 16 32.70 4.76 -6.50
C ASN A 16 31.66 5.26 -5.48
N HIS A 17 31.85 6.45 -4.90
CA HIS A 17 30.96 6.97 -3.86
C HIS A 17 29.78 7.76 -4.45
N ASP A 18 29.97 8.46 -5.56
CA ASP A 18 28.91 9.24 -6.22
C ASP A 18 27.89 8.36 -6.96
N LYS A 19 28.32 7.24 -7.57
CA LYS A 19 27.42 6.35 -8.33
C LYS A 19 26.41 5.61 -7.45
N GLN A 20 26.83 5.16 -6.25
CA GLN A 20 25.93 4.54 -5.28
C GLN A 20 24.91 5.53 -4.72
N ASN A 21 25.29 6.81 -4.61
CA ASN A 21 24.41 7.88 -4.15
C ASN A 21 23.34 8.21 -5.20
N ASP A 22 23.70 8.18 -6.49
CA ASP A 22 22.76 8.40 -7.60
C ASP A 22 21.76 7.25 -7.76
N GLU A 23 22.21 5.99 -7.73
CA GLU A 23 21.32 4.82 -7.82
C GLU A 23 20.31 4.75 -6.66
N GLY A 24 20.77 5.01 -5.43
CA GLY A 24 19.89 5.06 -4.26
C GLY A 24 18.89 6.22 -4.30
N THR A 25 19.30 7.36 -4.86
CA THR A 25 18.41 8.51 -5.07
C THR A 25 17.35 8.22 -6.14
N VAL A 26 17.73 7.59 -7.25
CA VAL A 26 16.80 7.16 -8.30
C VAL A 26 15.79 6.15 -7.76
N ALA A 27 16.24 5.12 -7.02
CA ALA A 27 15.33 4.12 -6.43
C ALA A 27 14.29 4.75 -5.49
N ARG A 28 14.71 5.69 -4.63
CA ARG A 28 13.81 6.41 -3.72
C ARG A 28 12.80 7.28 -4.48
N LEU A 29 13.25 7.95 -5.55
CA LEU A 29 12.36 8.75 -6.39
C LEU A 29 11.31 7.89 -7.08
N GLU A 30 11.68 6.71 -7.58
CA GLU A 30 10.74 5.77 -8.20
C GLU A 30 9.73 5.20 -7.18
N GLU A 31 10.18 4.83 -5.97
CA GLU A 31 9.28 4.42 -4.89
C GLU A 31 8.29 5.55 -4.52
N PHE A 32 8.78 6.79 -4.43
CA PHE A 32 7.94 7.95 -4.16
C PHE A 32 6.91 8.18 -5.26
N LYS A 33 7.32 8.13 -6.54
CA LYS A 33 6.40 8.23 -7.69
C LYS A 33 5.32 7.17 -7.62
N LYS A 34 5.70 5.90 -7.39
CA LYS A 34 4.75 4.78 -7.27
C LYS A 34 3.77 4.99 -6.11
N SER A 35 4.24 5.50 -4.97
CA SER A 35 3.37 5.83 -3.84
C SER A 35 2.38 6.95 -4.17
N VAL A 36 2.82 7.97 -4.91
CA VAL A 36 1.96 9.09 -5.33
C VAL A 36 0.91 8.61 -6.32
N GLU A 37 1.29 7.80 -7.31
CA GLU A 37 0.38 7.23 -8.30
C GLU A 37 -0.70 6.39 -7.64
N ALA A 38 -0.33 5.45 -6.76
CA ALA A 38 -1.29 4.61 -6.03
C ALA A 38 -2.29 5.44 -5.20
N LYS A 39 -1.85 6.53 -4.57
CA LYS A 39 -2.73 7.45 -3.84
C LYS A 39 -3.66 8.23 -4.76
N MET A 40 -3.20 8.61 -5.95
CA MET A 40 -4.02 9.30 -6.94
C MET A 40 -5.10 8.37 -7.48
N ASP A 41 -4.75 7.13 -7.83
CA ASP A 41 -5.70 6.12 -8.31
C ASP A 41 -6.77 5.82 -7.27
N LEU A 42 -6.36 5.62 -6.01
CA LEU A 42 -7.30 5.40 -4.90
C LEU A 42 -8.20 6.62 -4.67
N ARG A 43 -7.67 7.84 -4.81
CA ARG A 43 -8.47 9.06 -4.69
C ARG A 43 -9.52 9.15 -5.81
N LEU A 44 -9.15 8.79 -7.03
CA LEU A 44 -10.06 8.81 -8.17
C LEU A 44 -11.16 7.75 -8.03
N SER A 45 -10.82 6.52 -7.64
CA SER A 45 -11.81 5.46 -7.41
C SER A 45 -12.78 5.81 -6.28
N ASN A 46 -12.30 6.44 -5.21
CA ASN A 46 -13.14 6.88 -4.09
C ASN A 46 -14.02 8.10 -4.41
N LEU A 47 -13.61 8.97 -5.33
CA LEU A 47 -14.41 10.13 -5.75
C LEU A 47 -15.58 9.73 -6.66
N ASN A 48 -15.45 8.66 -7.42
CA ASN A 48 -16.50 8.15 -8.30
C ASN A 48 -16.70 6.63 -8.11
N PRO A 49 -17.19 6.20 -6.93
CA PRO A 49 -17.31 4.79 -6.64
C PRO A 49 -18.44 4.16 -7.47
N GLU A 50 -18.12 3.09 -8.19
CA GLU A 50 -19.12 2.25 -8.83
C GLU A 50 -19.85 1.43 -7.78
N ARG A 51 -21.11 1.77 -7.49
CA ARG A 51 -21.93 1.08 -6.49
C ARG A 51 -22.73 -0.02 -7.18
N PRO A 52 -22.58 -1.29 -6.77
CA PRO A 52 -23.38 -2.36 -7.33
C PRO A 52 -24.87 -2.16 -7.02
N ASP A 53 -25.72 -2.63 -7.93
CA ASP A 53 -27.17 -2.57 -7.73
C ASP A 53 -27.67 -3.64 -6.75
N SER A 54 -28.94 -3.54 -6.38
CA SER A 54 -29.58 -4.52 -5.48
C SER A 54 -29.67 -5.93 -6.07
N GLY A 55 -29.60 -6.09 -7.40
CA GLY A 55 -29.60 -7.39 -8.07
C GLY A 55 -28.28 -8.11 -7.85
N PHE A 56 -27.17 -7.42 -8.07
CA PHE A 56 -25.83 -7.91 -7.81
C PHE A 56 -25.63 -8.25 -6.32
N LEU A 57 -26.04 -7.38 -5.40
CA LEU A 57 -25.90 -7.65 -3.96
C LEU A 57 -26.62 -8.94 -3.51
N ARG A 58 -27.65 -9.39 -4.23
CA ARG A 58 -28.34 -10.66 -3.95
C ARG A 58 -27.56 -11.90 -4.38
N THR A 59 -26.58 -11.77 -5.29
CA THR A 59 -25.74 -12.90 -5.73
C THR A 59 -24.59 -13.17 -4.76
N LEU A 60 -24.28 -12.23 -3.86
CA LEU A 60 -23.21 -12.32 -2.88
C LEU A 60 -23.62 -13.09 -1.61
N ASP A 61 -22.63 -13.62 -0.89
CA ASP A 61 -22.82 -14.43 0.30
C ASP A 61 -23.33 -13.58 1.49
N SER A 62 -24.60 -13.78 1.85
CA SER A 62 -25.25 -13.11 2.98
C SER A 62 -25.23 -13.93 4.27
N SER A 63 -24.47 -15.03 4.32
CA SER A 63 -24.42 -15.90 5.49
C SER A 63 -23.80 -15.18 6.69
N ILE A 64 -24.43 -15.31 7.85
CA ILE A 64 -23.92 -14.71 9.10
C ILE A 64 -22.51 -15.22 9.40
N LYS A 65 -22.25 -16.51 9.15
CA LYS A 65 -20.94 -17.14 9.37
C LYS A 65 -19.83 -16.43 8.60
N ARG A 66 -20.03 -16.20 7.29
CA ARG A 66 -19.00 -15.60 6.45
C ARG A 66 -18.81 -14.11 6.75
N ASN A 67 -19.92 -13.37 6.89
CA ASN A 67 -19.87 -11.96 7.24
C ASN A 67 -19.18 -11.75 8.61
N THR A 68 -19.52 -12.52 9.64
CA THR A 68 -18.87 -12.43 10.96
C THR A 68 -17.37 -12.75 10.89
N ALA A 69 -16.95 -13.67 10.02
CA ALA A 69 -15.53 -13.96 9.81
C ALA A 69 -14.80 -12.76 9.20
N VAL A 70 -15.39 -12.11 8.20
CA VAL A 70 -14.84 -10.87 7.61
C VAL A 70 -14.78 -9.75 8.65
N ILE A 71 -15.83 -9.54 9.46
CA ILE A 71 -15.81 -8.55 10.56
C ILE A 71 -14.65 -8.78 11.52
N LYS A 72 -14.36 -10.05 11.89
CA LYS A 72 -13.22 -10.37 12.76
C LYS A 72 -11.88 -10.03 12.10
N LYS A 73 -11.74 -10.28 10.81
CA LYS A 73 -10.52 -9.93 10.05
C LYS A 73 -10.34 -8.42 9.92
N LEU A 74 -11.42 -7.66 9.73
CA LEU A 74 -11.38 -6.19 9.72
C LEU A 74 -10.85 -5.61 11.04
N LYS A 75 -11.06 -6.29 12.18
CA LYS A 75 -10.49 -5.88 13.47
C LYS A 75 -8.98 -6.15 13.60
N GLN A 76 -8.43 -6.98 12.72
CA GLN A 76 -7.04 -7.46 12.73
C GLN A 76 -6.36 -7.24 11.37
N ILE A 77 -6.67 -6.14 10.69
CA ILE A 77 -6.08 -5.80 9.39
C ILE A 77 -4.55 -5.76 9.51
N SER A 78 -3.89 -6.42 8.57
CA SER A 78 -2.44 -6.42 8.42
C SER A 78 -2.06 -6.47 6.94
N GLU A 79 -0.86 -6.00 6.61
CA GLU A 79 -0.37 -6.03 5.23
C GLU A 79 -0.30 -7.46 4.67
N GLU A 80 0.09 -8.43 5.50
CA GLU A 80 0.19 -9.84 5.13
C GLU A 80 -1.16 -10.46 4.71
N GLN A 81 -2.27 -10.02 5.32
CA GLN A 81 -3.60 -10.57 5.07
C GLN A 81 -4.42 -9.75 4.08
N ARG A 82 -3.88 -8.64 3.56
CA ARG A 82 -4.59 -7.68 2.71
C ARG A 82 -5.28 -8.34 1.52
N GLU A 83 -4.52 -9.13 0.74
CA GLU A 83 -5.04 -9.73 -0.49
C GLU A 83 -6.18 -10.73 -0.20
N GLY A 84 -5.99 -11.61 0.78
CA GLY A 84 -7.03 -12.58 1.17
C GLY A 84 -8.28 -11.91 1.76
N LEU A 85 -8.13 -10.79 2.47
CA LEU A 85 -9.27 -10.01 2.95
C LEU A 85 -10.02 -9.34 1.79
N MET A 86 -9.31 -8.79 0.80
CA MET A 86 -9.93 -8.20 -0.40
C MET A 86 -10.71 -9.23 -1.22
N ASP A 87 -10.17 -10.43 -1.38
CA ASP A 87 -10.87 -11.53 -2.06
C ASP A 87 -12.16 -11.92 -1.34
N GLU A 88 -12.14 -11.96 -0.01
CA GLU A 88 -13.35 -12.22 0.78
C GLU A 88 -14.37 -11.09 0.67
N LEU A 89 -13.93 -9.84 0.72
CA LEU A 89 -14.81 -8.67 0.60
C LEU A 89 -15.56 -8.61 -0.74
N ARG A 90 -14.95 -9.12 -1.82
CA ARG A 90 -15.57 -9.17 -3.15
C ARG A 90 -16.77 -10.11 -3.24
N ILE A 91 -16.86 -11.12 -2.36
CA ILE A 91 -17.86 -12.19 -2.47
C ILE A 91 -18.94 -12.17 -1.38
N VAL A 92 -18.80 -11.31 -0.36
CA VAL A 92 -19.76 -11.20 0.75
C VAL A 92 -20.71 -10.02 0.59
N ASN A 93 -21.92 -10.14 1.13
CA ASN A 93 -22.85 -9.02 1.26
C ASN A 93 -22.86 -8.46 2.69
N LEU A 94 -22.09 -7.39 2.92
CA LEU A 94 -22.01 -6.72 4.21
C LEU A 94 -23.11 -5.66 4.45
N SER A 95 -24.11 -5.53 3.58
CA SER A 95 -25.13 -4.45 3.68
C SER A 95 -25.86 -4.40 5.03
N LYS A 96 -25.97 -5.54 5.73
CA LYS A 96 -26.58 -5.65 7.06
C LYS A 96 -25.59 -5.54 8.23
N PHE A 97 -24.30 -5.50 7.95
CA PHE A 97 -23.21 -5.53 8.94
C PHE A 97 -22.30 -4.29 8.83
N VAL A 98 -22.74 -3.24 8.13
CA VAL A 98 -21.93 -2.04 7.88
C VAL A 98 -21.47 -1.39 9.18
N SER A 99 -22.36 -1.26 10.17
CA SER A 99 -22.04 -0.66 11.46
C SER A 99 -20.96 -1.44 12.20
N GLU A 100 -21.04 -2.77 12.18
CA GLU A 100 -20.07 -3.67 12.78
C GLU A 100 -18.74 -3.64 12.04
N ALA A 101 -18.76 -3.54 10.70
CA ALA A 101 -17.56 -3.39 9.89
C ALA A 101 -16.81 -2.10 10.23
N VAL A 102 -17.53 -0.97 10.27
CA VAL A 102 -16.96 0.32 10.67
C VAL A 102 -16.40 0.26 12.08
N THR A 103 -17.14 -0.30 13.04
CA THR A 103 -16.68 -0.45 14.43
C THR A 103 -15.41 -1.30 14.50
N ALA A 104 -15.36 -2.42 13.78
CA ALA A 104 -14.19 -3.30 13.74
C ALA A 104 -12.95 -2.59 13.19
N ILE A 105 -13.10 -1.78 12.14
CA ILE A 105 -12.01 -0.99 11.57
C ILE A 105 -11.56 0.10 12.55
N CYS A 106 -12.49 0.82 13.19
CA CYS A 106 -12.15 1.84 14.19
C CYS A 106 -11.44 1.27 15.42
N ASP A 107 -11.81 0.06 15.84
CA ASP A 107 -11.19 -0.66 16.95
C ASP A 107 -9.84 -1.32 16.60
N ALA A 108 -9.50 -1.40 15.31
CA ALA A 108 -8.32 -2.12 14.86
C ALA A 108 -7.04 -1.45 15.37
N ARG A 109 -6.15 -2.25 15.96
CA ARG A 109 -4.85 -1.78 16.45
C ARG A 109 -3.81 -1.90 15.33
N LEU A 110 -3.78 -0.91 14.45
CA LEU A 110 -2.91 -0.90 13.28
C LEU A 110 -1.48 -0.49 13.64
N ARG A 111 -0.49 -1.22 13.11
CA ARG A 111 0.91 -0.76 13.07
C ARG A 111 1.09 0.14 11.85
N THR A 112 2.14 0.95 11.83
CA THR A 112 2.45 1.82 10.66
C THR A 112 2.56 1.02 9.36
N SER A 113 3.08 -0.21 9.42
CA SER A 113 3.18 -1.12 8.27
C SER A 113 1.83 -1.56 7.72
N ASP A 114 0.77 -1.55 8.54
CA ASP A 114 -0.56 -2.07 8.17
C ASP A 114 -1.49 -0.96 7.65
N ILE A 115 -1.05 0.31 7.69
CA ILE A 115 -1.87 1.46 7.31
C ILE A 115 -2.27 1.39 5.84
N GLN A 116 -1.37 0.95 4.94
CA GLN A 116 -1.69 0.85 3.52
C GLN A 116 -2.79 -0.21 3.28
N ALA A 117 -2.69 -1.39 3.93
CA ALA A 117 -3.74 -2.39 3.87
C ALA A 117 -5.10 -1.93 4.44
N ALA A 118 -5.11 -1.09 5.47
CA ALA A 118 -6.35 -0.57 6.05
C ALA A 118 -7.03 0.52 5.20
N VAL A 119 -6.24 1.25 4.41
CA VAL A 119 -6.73 2.31 3.52
C VAL A 119 -7.22 1.76 2.17
N GLN A 120 -6.72 0.60 1.76
CA GLN A 120 -7.05 -0.08 0.52
C GLN A 120 -8.51 -0.56 0.46
#